data_AF-A0AAE2YFL0-F1
#
_entry.id   AF-A0AAE2YFL0-F1
#
_cell.length_a   1.000
_cell.length_b   1.000
_cell.length_c   1.000
_cell.angle_alpha   90.00
_cell.angle_beta   90.00
_cell.angle_gamma   90.00
#
_symmetry.space_group_name_H-M   'P 1'
#
loop_
_entity.id
_entity.type
_entity.pdbx_description
1 polymer ?
#
loop_
_entity_poly.entity_id
_entity_poly.type
_entity_poly.pdbx_seq_one_letter_code
_entity_poly.pdbx_strand_id
1 'polypeptide(L)'
;MVFDAGVIIELLLSSSRVEKIKKAVRDEEILPHVTDITLAEALYILCRHIGWKPAHEKVTGLIESGYFIVDDAGRIFEISARYKCGRRISLADCFTLGLAKTCFRTRALRSQGKGTGA
;
A
#
# COMPACT_ATOMS: atom_id res chain seq x y z
N MET A 1 0.93 8.17 0.07
CA MET A 1 1.00 7.55 -1.26
C MET A 1 0.62 6.09 -1.10
N VAL A 2 -0.17 5.54 -2.03
CA VAL A 2 -0.58 4.13 -1.95
C VAL A 2 0.35 3.29 -2.80
N PHE A 3 0.75 2.14 -2.30
CA PHE A 3 1.66 1.21 -2.95
C PHE A 3 0.96 -0.09 -3.32
N ASP A 4 1.38 -0.69 -4.44
CA ASP A 4 0.99 -2.03 -4.85
C ASP A 4 1.99 -3.08 -4.32
N ALA A 5 1.70 -4.36 -4.57
CA ALA A 5 2.57 -5.45 -4.16
C ALA A 5 3.93 -5.44 -4.87
N GLY A 6 3.98 -4.97 -6.12
CA GLY A 6 5.21 -4.90 -6.90
C GLY A 6 6.27 -4.02 -6.22
N VAL A 7 5.87 -2.85 -5.74
CA VAL A 7 6.79 -1.96 -5.00
C VAL A 7 7.22 -2.57 -3.67
N ILE A 8 6.33 -3.26 -2.95
CA ILE A 8 6.69 -3.96 -1.71
C ILE A 8 7.77 -5.02 -1.98
N ILE A 9 7.61 -5.81 -3.06
CA ILE A 9 8.58 -6.82 -3.44
C ILE A 9 9.92 -6.18 -3.80
N GLU A 10 9.92 -5.10 -4.59
CA GLU A 10 11.15 -4.38 -4.92
C GLU A 10 11.87 -3.80 -3.69
N LEU A 11 11.12 -3.35 -2.67
CA LEU A 11 11.64 -2.94 -1.37
C LEU A 11 12.30 -4.10 -0.62
N LEU A 12 11.63 -5.26 -0.55
CA LEU A 12 12.11 -6.45 0.16
C LEU A 12 13.31 -7.15 -0.52
N LEU A 13 13.46 -6.93 -1.83
CA LEU A 13 14.61 -7.40 -2.62
C LEU A 13 15.75 -6.38 -2.69
N SER A 14 15.62 -5.23 -2.00
CA SER A 14 16.64 -4.17 -1.98
C SER A 14 17.09 -3.70 -3.37
N SER A 15 16.15 -3.58 -4.30
CA SER A 15 16.47 -3.10 -5.65
C SER A 15 16.87 -1.61 -5.64
N SER A 16 17.75 -1.20 -6.55
CA SER A 16 18.14 0.21 -6.68
C SER A 16 16.99 1.13 -7.14
N ARG A 17 15.92 0.56 -7.70
CA ARG A 17 14.75 1.29 -8.21
C ARG A 17 13.96 2.00 -7.12
N VAL A 18 13.99 1.47 -5.90
CA VAL A 18 13.20 1.98 -4.76
C VAL A 18 13.99 2.91 -3.84
N GLU A 19 15.25 3.26 -4.14
CA GLU A 19 16.04 4.11 -3.25
C GLU A 19 15.45 5.52 -3.08
N LYS A 20 14.88 6.08 -4.15
CA LYS A 20 14.15 7.37 -4.06
C LYS A 20 12.93 7.27 -3.15
N ILE A 21 12.19 6.15 -3.22
CA ILE A 21 11.03 5.90 -2.36
C ILE A 21 11.48 5.75 -0.90
N LYS A 22 12.51 4.94 -0.64
CA LYS A 22 13.05 4.75 0.72
C LYS A 22 13.51 6.07 1.33
N LYS A 23 14.18 6.92 0.54
CA LYS A 23 14.59 8.25 0.98
C LYS A 23 13.37 9.11 1.29
N ALA A 24 12.39 9.21 0.39
CA ALA A 24 11.20 10.03 0.60
C ALA A 24 10.34 9.56 1.80
N VAL A 25 10.29 8.26 2.09
CA VAL A 25 9.63 7.74 3.31
C VAL A 25 10.42 8.15 4.56
N ARG A 26 11.76 8.00 4.53
CA ARG A 26 12.65 8.34 5.65
C ARG A 26 12.65 9.83 5.96
N ASP A 27 12.63 10.66 4.93
CA ASP A 27 12.61 12.12 5.03
C ASP A 27 11.17 12.64 5.30
N GLU A 28 10.21 11.72 5.56
CA GLU A 28 8.80 11.99 5.86
C GLU A 28 8.04 12.76 4.76
N GLU A 29 8.60 12.87 3.56
CA GLU A 29 7.98 13.50 2.40
C GLU A 29 6.74 12.71 1.93
N ILE A 30 6.74 11.40 2.14
CA ILE A 30 5.62 10.52 1.83
C ILE A 30 5.26 9.61 3.00
N LEU A 31 3.96 9.50 3.27
CA LEU A 31 3.39 8.47 4.13
C LEU A 31 2.91 7.31 3.26
N PRO A 32 3.52 6.12 3.34
CA PRO A 32 3.18 5.01 2.47
C PRO A 32 2.00 4.20 3.06
N HIS A 33 0.99 3.93 2.23
CA HIS A 33 -0.24 3.23 2.59
C HIS A 33 -0.39 1.96 1.77
N VAL A 34 -0.87 0.89 2.40
CA VAL A 34 -1.14 -0.43 1.78
C VAL A 34 -2.40 -1.04 2.40
N THR A 35 -2.94 -2.08 1.78
CA THR A 35 -3.96 -2.94 2.41
C THR A 35 -3.37 -4.28 2.84
N ASP A 36 -4.06 -4.96 3.74
CA ASP A 36 -3.90 -6.39 4.04
C ASP A 36 -3.95 -7.27 2.78
N ILE A 37 -4.81 -6.96 1.81
CA ILE A 37 -4.84 -7.64 0.49
C ILE A 37 -3.54 -7.42 -0.30
N THR A 38 -2.98 -6.22 -0.26
CA THR A 38 -1.72 -5.89 -0.95
C THR A 38 -0.55 -6.63 -0.30
N LEU A 39 -0.54 -6.71 1.04
CA LEU A 39 0.46 -7.47 1.80
C LEU A 39 0.37 -8.97 1.52
N ALA A 40 -0.84 -9.52 1.45
CA ALA A 40 -1.05 -10.92 1.10
C ALA A 40 -0.51 -11.21 -0.32
N GLU A 41 -0.73 -10.30 -1.27
CA GLU A 41 -0.19 -10.42 -2.62
C GLU A 41 1.33 -10.43 -2.63
N ALA A 42 1.96 -9.45 -1.98
CA ALA A 42 3.41 -9.37 -1.87
C ALA A 42 3.98 -10.64 -1.22
N LEU A 43 3.35 -11.15 -0.16
CA LEU A 43 3.77 -12.34 0.56
C LEU A 43 3.72 -13.59 -0.33
N TYR A 44 2.61 -13.87 -1.01
CA TYR A 44 2.54 -15.10 -1.81
C TYR A 44 3.46 -15.03 -3.03
N ILE A 45 3.62 -13.85 -3.65
CA ILE A 45 4.54 -13.68 -4.78
C ILE A 45 5.96 -13.93 -4.29
N LEU A 46 6.39 -13.25 -3.22
CA LEU A 46 7.73 -13.44 -2.66
C LEU A 46 7.95 -14.90 -2.20
N CYS A 47 6.95 -15.52 -1.58
CA CYS A 47 6.98 -16.94 -1.18
C CYS A 47 7.25 -17.86 -2.37
N ARG A 48 6.68 -17.59 -3.54
CA ARG A 48 6.96 -18.39 -4.76
C ARG A 48 8.40 -18.24 -5.27
N HIS A 49 9.12 -17.21 -4.84
CA HIS A 49 10.50 -16.96 -5.26
C HIS A 49 11.53 -17.50 -4.26
N ILE A 50 11.29 -17.33 -2.95
CA ILE A 50 12.29 -17.64 -1.90
C ILE A 50 11.80 -18.64 -0.85
N GLY A 51 10.56 -19.14 -0.96
CA GLY A 51 9.94 -20.04 0.02
C GLY A 51 9.22 -19.31 1.15
N TRP A 52 8.38 -20.05 1.88
CA TRP A 52 7.47 -19.49 2.90
C TRP A 52 8.18 -18.77 4.03
N LYS A 53 9.07 -19.47 4.76
CA LYS A 53 9.73 -18.92 5.95
C LYS A 53 10.44 -17.59 5.70
N PRO A 54 11.36 -17.46 4.73
CA PRO A 54 12.05 -16.19 4.49
C PRO A 54 11.13 -15.10 3.91
N ALA A 55 10.09 -15.46 3.16
CA ALA A 55 9.11 -14.48 2.68
C ALA A 55 8.25 -13.94 3.83
N HIS A 56 7.79 -14.81 4.71
CA HIS A 56 7.01 -14.45 5.90
C HIS A 56 7.82 -13.51 6.80
N GLU A 57 9.05 -13.90 7.20
CA GLU A 57 9.94 -13.09 8.04
C GLU A 57 10.19 -11.69 7.44
N LYS A 58 10.40 -11.61 6.12
CA LYS A 58 10.60 -10.34 5.42
C LYS A 58 9.36 -9.45 5.44
N VAL A 59 8.19 -10.00 5.12
CA VAL A 59 6.94 -9.22 5.07
C VAL A 59 6.52 -8.80 6.47
N THR A 60 6.56 -9.69 7.46
CA THR A 60 6.19 -9.35 8.84
C THR A 60 7.16 -8.33 9.43
N GLY A 61 8.48 -8.50 9.23
CA GLY A 61 9.46 -7.52 9.68
C GLY A 61 9.25 -6.13 9.07
N LEU A 62 8.82 -6.06 7.81
CA LEU A 62 8.48 -4.79 7.17
C LEU A 62 7.23 -4.14 7.78
N ILE A 63 6.21 -4.93 8.12
CA ILE A 63 5.00 -4.44 8.82
C ILE A 63 5.36 -3.95 10.24
N GLU A 64 6.08 -4.77 11.00
CA GLU A 64 6.50 -4.48 12.38
C GLU A 64 7.41 -3.26 12.48
N SER A 65 8.19 -2.97 11.43
CA SER A 65 9.02 -1.76 11.37
C SER A 65 8.21 -0.46 11.30
N GLY A 66 6.89 -0.53 11.09
CA GLY A 66 6.04 0.63 10.89
C GLY A 66 6.27 1.33 9.55
N TYR A 67 6.95 0.68 8.60
CA TYR A 67 7.25 1.27 7.30
C TYR A 67 5.99 1.66 6.55
N PHE A 68 4.89 0.91 6.70
CA PHE A 68 3.61 1.18 6.06
C PHE A 68 2.49 1.48 7.06
N ILE A 69 1.59 2.37 6.67
CA ILE A 69 0.25 2.45 7.25
C ILE A 69 -0.60 1.36 6.58
N VAL A 70 -1.04 0.38 7.37
CA VAL A 70 -1.86 -0.74 6.88
C VAL A 70 -3.33 -0.40 7.09
N ASP A 71 -4.04 -0.18 5.98
CA ASP A 71 -5.47 0.10 5.94
C ASP A 71 -6.28 -1.19 5.78
N ASP A 72 -7.38 -1.30 6.53
CA ASP A 72 -8.31 -2.43 6.48
C ASP A 72 -9.07 -2.47 5.14
N ALA A 73 -8.90 -3.56 4.38
CA ALA A 73 -9.63 -3.80 3.13
C ALA A 73 -11.16 -3.78 3.32
N GLY A 74 -11.66 -4.18 4.49
CA GLY A 74 -13.08 -4.14 4.83
C GLY A 74 -13.68 -2.74 4.71
N ARG A 75 -12.89 -1.67 4.81
CA ARG A 75 -13.37 -0.28 4.65
C ARG A 75 -13.55 0.17 3.21
N ILE A 76 -12.93 -0.54 2.27
CA ILE A 76 -12.88 -0.16 0.85
C ILE A 76 -13.36 -1.27 -0.09
N PHE A 77 -13.97 -2.33 0.43
CA PHE A 77 -14.38 -3.47 -0.38
C PHE A 77 -15.39 -3.08 -1.46
N GLU A 78 -16.38 -2.24 -1.17
CA GLU A 78 -17.40 -1.84 -2.16
C GLU A 78 -16.81 -1.05 -3.32
N ILE A 79 -15.93 -0.09 -3.02
CA ILE A 79 -15.29 0.73 -4.07
C ILE A 79 -14.33 -0.12 -4.91
N SER A 80 -13.65 -1.08 -4.29
CA SER A 80 -12.76 -2.01 -4.97
C SER A 80 -13.55 -2.98 -5.85
N ALA A 81 -14.67 -3.51 -5.36
CA ALA A 81 -15.57 -4.37 -6.12
C ALA A 81 -16.15 -3.66 -7.36
N ARG A 82 -16.49 -2.36 -7.25
CA ARG A 82 -16.90 -1.54 -8.39
C ARG A 82 -15.82 -1.45 -9.46
N TYR A 83 -14.55 -1.27 -9.07
CA TYR A 83 -13.45 -1.29 -10.04
C TYR A 83 -13.34 -2.65 -10.73
N LYS A 84 -13.44 -3.75 -9.98
CA LYS A 84 -13.37 -5.11 -10.54
C LYS A 84 -14.52 -5.41 -11.50
N CYS A 85 -15.72 -4.93 -11.19
CA CYS A 85 -16.90 -5.08 -12.03
C CYS A 85 -16.72 -4.37 -13.39
N GLY A 86 -16.17 -3.16 -13.38
CA GLY A 86 -15.99 -2.36 -14.60
C GLY A 86 -14.68 -2.60 -15.37
N ARG A 87 -13.72 -3.36 -14.85
CA ARG A 87 -12.36 -3.47 -15.40
C ARG A 87 -11.76 -4.86 -15.26
N ARG A 88 -10.99 -5.29 -16.26
CA ARG A 88 -10.24 -6.56 -16.24
C ARG A 88 -8.87 -6.42 -15.57
N ILE A 89 -8.85 -6.05 -14.30
CA ILE A 89 -7.63 -5.93 -13.47
C ILE A 89 -7.67 -6.91 -12.30
N SER A 90 -6.56 -7.16 -11.62
CA SER A 90 -6.52 -8.10 -10.50
C SER A 90 -7.36 -7.61 -9.31
N LEU A 91 -7.73 -8.52 -8.41
CA LEU A 91 -8.46 -8.12 -7.19
C LEU A 91 -7.59 -7.22 -6.31
N ALA A 92 -6.30 -7.54 -6.16
CA ALA A 92 -5.37 -6.74 -5.37
C ALA A 92 -5.22 -5.31 -5.93
N ASP A 93 -5.04 -5.17 -7.25
CA ASP A 93 -5.01 -3.85 -7.91
C ASP A 93 -6.29 -3.04 -7.65
N CYS A 94 -7.45 -3.71 -7.60
CA CYS A 94 -8.70 -3.04 -7.27
C CYS A 94 -8.67 -2.45 -5.86
N PHE A 95 -8.11 -3.16 -4.89
CA PHE A 95 -7.94 -2.67 -3.52
C PHE A 95 -6.90 -1.55 -3.42
N THR A 96 -5.80 -1.62 -4.18
CA THR A 96 -4.85 -0.51 -4.30
C THR A 96 -5.52 0.76 -4.85
N LEU A 97 -6.32 0.64 -5.91
CA LEU A 97 -7.09 1.76 -6.48
C LEU A 97 -8.19 2.27 -5.55
N GLY A 98 -8.88 1.36 -4.86
CA GLY A 98 -9.88 1.67 -3.84
C GLY A 98 -9.30 2.50 -2.70
N LEU A 99 -8.16 2.06 -2.18
CA LEU A 99 -7.43 2.76 -1.13
C LEU A 99 -6.97 4.14 -1.59
N ALA A 100 -6.37 4.23 -2.77
CA ALA A 100 -5.93 5.50 -3.35
C ALA A 100 -7.08 6.51 -3.41
N LYS A 101 -8.25 6.08 -3.91
CA LYS A 101 -9.43 6.94 -3.99
C LYS A 101 -9.90 7.46 -2.62
N THR A 102 -9.81 6.64 -1.58
CA THR A 102 -10.16 7.02 -0.20
C THR A 102 -9.13 7.98 0.40
N CYS A 103 -7.84 7.70 0.27
CA CYS A 103 -6.77 8.58 0.77
C CYS A 103 -6.82 9.99 0.15
N PHE A 104 -7.15 10.10 -1.15
CA PHE A 104 -7.34 11.39 -1.80
C PHE A 104 -8.52 12.18 -1.21
N ARG A 105 -9.65 11.53 -0.89
CA ARG A 105 -10.81 12.21 -0.27
C ARG A 105 -10.49 12.71 1.14
N THR A 106 -9.78 11.94 1.95
CA THR A 106 -9.41 12.36 3.32
C THR A 106 -8.50 13.58 3.32
N ARG A 107 -7.55 13.68 2.37
CA ARG A 107 -6.71 14.89 2.22
C ARG A 107 -7.52 16.12 1.82
N ALA A 108 -8.46 15.98 0.89
CA ALA A 108 -9.33 17.08 0.46
C ALA A 108 -10.21 17.61 1.61
N LEU A 109 -10.70 16.74 2.49
CA LEU A 109 -11.46 17.14 3.68
C LEU A 109 -10.58 17.86 4.71
N ARG A 110 -9.32 17.44 4.89
CA ARG A 110 -8.36 18.10 5.79
C ARG A 110 -7.93 19.49 5.30
N SER A 111 -7.89 19.73 3.98
CA SER A 111 -7.59 21.07 3.43
C SER A 111 -8.75 22.05 3.55
N GLN A 112 -10.00 21.59 3.63
CA GLN A 112 -11.18 22.43 3.80
C GLN A 112 -11.41 22.85 5.28
N GLY A 113 -10.75 22.18 6.23
CA GLY A 113 -10.85 22.49 7.67
C GLY A 113 -9.82 23.50 8.21
N LYS A 114 -8.92 24.03 7.37
CA LYS A 114 -7.92 25.07 7.75
C LYS A 114 -8.36 26.49 7.32
N GLY A 115 -9.65 26.79 7.41
CA GLY A 115 -10.26 28.02 6.88
C GLY A 115 -11.19 28.77 7.84
N THR A 116 -11.14 28.53 9.14
CA THR A 116 -11.86 29.35 10.13
C THR A 116 -11.00 29.51 11.38
N GLY A 117 -10.29 30.63 11.44
CA GLY A 117 -9.39 31.02 12.53
C GLY A 117 -8.81 32.38 12.24
N ALA A 118 -9.69 33.36 12.07
CA ALA A 118 -9.41 34.80 12.10
C ALA A 118 -10.45 35.44 13.01
#